data_AF-A0A6S7CVJ5-F1
#
_entry.id   AF-A0A6S7CVJ5-F1
#
_cell.length_a   1.000
_cell.length_b   1.000
_cell.length_c   1.000
_cell.angle_alpha   90.00
_cell.angle_beta   90.00
_cell.angle_gamma   90.00
#
_symmetry.space_group_name_H-M   'P 1'
#
loop_
_entity.id
_entity.type
_entity.pdbx_description
1 polymer ?
#
loop_
_entity_poly.entity_id
_entity_poly.type
_entity_poly.pdbx_seq_one_letter_code
_entity_poly.pdbx_strand_id
1 'polypeptide(L)'
;MSGAYIKAALDSLPDAREKVAFDHFHVAKALSEAVDNTRKSELHRVDYGLRREVHHSRYDWLRRGSHLSNFARERMQALSASLLDTAMVWMLKEKAREIWHTSYHPRQSAKTWQVWIQAAWQTGITALRGVANQIEARLWGILNAMRLKVFNARAEPLKSQIRAMRVKARGYRNKARFVLGILFNNGQLDMAH
;
A
#
# COMPACT_ATOMS: atom_id res chain seq x y z
N MET A 1 -7.93 7.35 -3.53
CA MET A 1 -8.77 8.54 -3.77
C MET A 1 -9.49 8.32 -5.10
N SER A 2 -10.79 8.60 -5.20
CA SER A 2 -11.53 8.43 -6.45
C SER A 2 -11.13 9.50 -7.48
N GLY A 3 -11.22 9.21 -8.77
CA GLY A 3 -10.91 10.17 -9.83
C GLY A 3 -11.76 11.45 -9.73
N ALA A 4 -13.03 11.31 -9.36
CA ALA A 4 -13.93 12.45 -9.14
C ALA A 4 -13.46 13.38 -8.02
N TYR A 5 -12.92 12.83 -6.92
CA TYR A 5 -12.41 13.64 -5.81
C TYR A 5 -11.11 14.37 -6.18
N ILE A 6 -10.23 13.71 -6.95
CA ILE A 6 -9.02 14.36 -7.48
C ILE A 6 -9.43 15.52 -8.39
N LYS A 7 -10.37 15.30 -9.31
CA LYS A 7 -10.87 16.34 -10.21
C LYS A 7 -11.46 17.51 -9.42
N ALA A 8 -12.38 17.25 -8.49
CA ALA A 8 -12.97 18.29 -7.66
C ALA A 8 -11.93 19.08 -6.86
N ALA A 9 -10.89 18.42 -6.33
CA ALA A 9 -9.80 19.12 -5.66
C ALA A 9 -9.00 20.02 -6.61
N LEU A 10 -8.73 19.54 -7.84
CA LEU A 10 -8.01 20.31 -8.86
C LEU A 10 -8.82 21.51 -9.37
N ASP A 11 -10.14 21.37 -9.49
CA ASP A 11 -11.03 22.42 -9.98
C ASP A 11 -11.29 23.50 -8.92
N SER A 12 -11.32 23.14 -7.63
CA SER A 12 -11.80 24.03 -6.56
C SER A 12 -10.71 24.60 -5.65
N LEU A 13 -9.51 24.01 -5.61
CA LEU A 13 -8.44 24.47 -4.70
C LEU A 13 -7.29 25.14 -5.47
N PRO A 14 -6.79 26.31 -5.03
CA PRO A 14 -5.58 26.88 -5.60
C PRO A 14 -4.40 25.94 -5.34
N ASP A 15 -3.51 25.80 -6.33
CA ASP A 15 -2.31 24.95 -6.30
C ASP A 15 -2.57 23.50 -5.88
N ALA A 16 -3.78 22.99 -6.14
CA ALA A 16 -4.20 21.64 -5.76
C ALA A 16 -3.21 20.56 -6.22
N ARG A 17 -2.59 20.76 -7.39
CA ARG A 17 -1.60 19.84 -7.95
C ARG A 17 -0.36 19.66 -7.07
N GLU A 18 0.01 20.67 -6.30
CA GLU A 18 1.15 20.63 -5.39
C GLU A 18 0.78 20.13 -3.99
N LYS A 19 -0.51 20.24 -3.64
CA LYS A 19 -1.06 19.92 -2.31
C LYS A 19 -1.62 18.50 -2.23
N VAL A 20 -2.16 17.97 -3.33
CA VAL A 20 -2.71 16.61 -3.36
C VAL A 20 -1.56 15.60 -3.26
N ALA A 21 -1.62 14.79 -2.19
CA ALA A 21 -0.65 13.76 -1.88
C ALA A 21 -1.32 12.38 -1.90
N PHE A 22 -0.66 11.40 -2.51
CA PHE A 22 -1.09 10.00 -2.47
C PHE A 22 -0.25 9.22 -1.47
N ASP A 23 -0.93 8.71 -0.46
CA ASP A 23 -0.30 8.03 0.66
C ASP A 23 0.34 6.69 0.28
N HIS A 24 1.54 6.46 0.81
CA HIS A 24 2.37 5.27 0.62
C HIS A 24 1.73 3.97 1.07
N PHE A 25 0.83 4.01 2.05
CA PHE A 25 0.16 2.82 2.54
C PHE A 25 -0.57 2.09 1.42
N HIS A 26 -1.19 2.83 0.49
CA HIS A 26 -1.86 2.23 -0.66
C HIS A 26 -0.87 1.56 -1.62
N VAL A 27 0.30 2.16 -1.82
CA VAL A 27 1.38 1.57 -2.63
C VAL A 27 1.92 0.30 -1.96
N ALA A 28 2.25 0.36 -0.67
CA ALA A 28 2.74 -0.77 0.10
C ALA A 28 1.72 -1.92 0.16
N LYS A 29 0.44 -1.59 0.29
CA LYS A 29 -0.66 -2.55 0.24
C LYS A 29 -0.75 -3.24 -1.13
N ALA A 30 -0.78 -2.46 -2.22
CA ALA A 30 -0.84 -2.99 -3.58
C ALA A 30 0.36 -3.89 -3.90
N LEU A 31 1.57 -3.51 -3.48
CA LEU A 31 2.77 -4.34 -3.61
C LEU A 31 2.67 -5.64 -2.80
N SER A 32 2.12 -5.59 -1.59
CA SER A 32 1.92 -6.78 -0.76
C SER A 32 0.89 -7.74 -1.37
N GLU A 33 -0.18 -7.20 -1.97
CA GLU A 33 -1.16 -7.96 -2.74
C GLU A 33 -0.54 -8.57 -3.99
N ALA A 34 0.34 -7.85 -4.70
CA ALA A 34 1.07 -8.37 -5.84
C ALA A 34 1.98 -9.55 -5.47
N VAL A 35 2.67 -9.49 -4.33
CA VAL A 35 3.46 -10.61 -3.79
C VAL A 35 2.56 -11.82 -3.53
N ASP A 36 1.45 -11.66 -2.79
CA ASP A 36 0.57 -12.79 -2.45
C ASP A 36 -0.10 -13.40 -3.69
N ASN A 37 -0.47 -12.58 -4.67
CA ASN A 37 -1.07 -13.05 -5.93
C ASN A 37 -0.06 -13.81 -6.79
N THR A 38 1.18 -13.33 -6.87
CA THR A 38 2.27 -14.01 -7.59
C THR A 38 2.59 -15.35 -6.93
N ARG A 39 2.71 -15.38 -5.60
CA ARG A 39 2.89 -16.62 -4.82
C ARG A 39 1.78 -17.63 -5.05
N LYS A 40 0.52 -17.20 -5.07
CA LYS A 40 -0.62 -18.08 -5.38
C LYS A 40 -0.54 -18.62 -6.81
N SER A 41 -0.15 -17.80 -7.77
CA SER A 41 0.04 -18.25 -9.16
C SER A 41 1.14 -19.29 -9.27
N GLU A 42 2.29 -19.09 -8.62
CA GLU A 42 3.40 -20.04 -8.63
C GLU A 42 3.11 -21.31 -7.81
N LEU A 43 2.32 -21.21 -6.73
CA LEU A 43 1.89 -22.35 -5.92
C LEU A 43 1.22 -23.46 -6.77
N HIS A 44 0.50 -23.08 -7.83
CA HIS A 44 -0.13 -24.06 -8.72
C HIS A 44 0.85 -24.72 -9.70
N ARG A 45 2.04 -24.14 -9.90
CA ARG A 45 3.07 -24.59 -10.85
C ARG A 45 4.20 -25.37 -10.19
N VAL A 46 4.43 -25.21 -8.90
CA VAL A 46 5.44 -25.98 -8.16
C VAL A 46 5.03 -27.43 -7.92
N ASP A 47 6.04 -28.27 -7.68
CA ASP A 47 5.87 -29.67 -7.29
C ASP A 47 4.93 -29.84 -6.11
N TYR A 48 4.14 -30.90 -6.13
CA TYR A 48 3.12 -31.17 -5.11
C TYR A 48 3.71 -31.19 -3.69
N GLY A 49 4.90 -31.77 -3.51
CA GLY A 49 5.59 -31.82 -2.23
C GLY A 49 5.96 -30.45 -1.65
N LEU A 50 6.15 -29.44 -2.50
CA LEU A 50 6.55 -28.10 -2.09
C LEU A 50 5.35 -27.19 -1.76
N ARG A 51 4.14 -27.55 -2.23
CA ARG A 51 2.93 -26.71 -2.08
C ARG A 51 2.62 -26.33 -0.64
N ARG A 52 2.81 -27.28 0.30
CA ARG A 52 2.57 -27.03 1.74
C ARG A 52 3.51 -25.96 2.28
N GLU A 53 4.79 -26.03 1.93
CA GLU A 53 5.80 -25.07 2.39
C GLU A 53 5.59 -23.68 1.78
N VAL A 54 5.24 -23.62 0.50
CA VAL A 54 4.86 -22.38 -0.21
C VAL A 54 3.61 -21.75 0.40
N HIS A 55 2.65 -22.56 0.86
CA HIS A 55 1.48 -22.07 1.56
C HIS A 55 1.84 -21.48 2.93
N HIS A 56 2.66 -22.18 3.72
CA HIS A 56 3.08 -21.76 5.06
C HIS A 56 4.05 -20.57 5.08
N SER A 57 4.77 -20.31 3.98
CA SER A 57 5.69 -19.17 3.88
C SER A 57 5.01 -17.83 3.58
N ARG A 58 3.69 -17.80 3.37
CA ARG A 58 2.94 -16.56 3.01
C ARG A 58 3.35 -15.34 3.82
N TYR A 59 3.38 -15.46 5.14
CA TYR A 59 3.64 -14.33 6.02
C TYR A 59 5.10 -13.88 6.02
N ASP A 60 6.04 -14.75 5.63
CA ASP A 60 7.44 -14.37 5.46
C ASP A 60 7.57 -13.38 4.29
N TRP A 61 6.98 -13.72 3.14
CA TRP A 61 6.91 -12.84 1.97
C TRP A 61 6.14 -11.54 2.25
N LEU A 62 5.15 -11.56 3.12
CA LEU A 62 4.41 -10.34 3.46
C LEU A 62 5.16 -9.42 4.43
N ARG A 63 6.11 -9.96 5.20
CA ARG A 63 6.90 -9.19 6.17
C ARG A 63 7.90 -8.26 5.49
N ARG A 64 8.37 -7.27 6.26
CA ARG A 64 9.52 -6.43 5.92
C ARG A 64 10.80 -7.24 6.16
N GLY A 65 11.78 -7.12 5.28
CA GLY A 65 13.04 -7.86 5.35
C GLY A 65 13.80 -7.65 6.66
N SER A 66 13.79 -6.43 7.18
CA SER A 66 14.43 -6.09 8.47
C SER A 66 13.75 -6.73 9.69
N HIS A 67 12.52 -7.25 9.55
CA HIS A 67 11.76 -7.90 10.63
C HIS A 67 11.66 -9.43 10.42
N LEU A 68 12.38 -10.00 9.45
CA LEU A 68 12.45 -11.44 9.25
C LEU A 68 13.31 -12.09 10.34
N SER A 69 12.83 -13.20 10.90
CA SER A 69 13.68 -14.10 11.68
C SER A 69 14.66 -14.83 10.76
N ASN A 70 15.74 -15.37 11.35
CA ASN A 70 16.71 -16.17 10.59
C ASN A 70 16.03 -17.37 9.91
N PHE A 71 15.15 -18.08 10.63
CA PHE A 71 14.34 -19.16 10.08
C PHE A 71 13.51 -18.74 8.86
N ALA A 72 12.81 -17.60 8.95
CA ALA A 72 12.01 -17.10 7.83
C ALA A 72 12.88 -16.72 6.62
N ARG A 73 14.06 -16.15 6.86
CA ARG A 73 15.02 -15.80 5.82
C ARG A 73 15.55 -17.05 5.10
N GLU A 74 15.97 -18.06 5.86
CA GLU A 74 16.45 -19.34 5.33
C GLU A 74 15.36 -20.05 4.51
N ARG A 75 14.12 -20.09 5.04
CA ARG A 75 12.97 -20.65 4.32
C ARG A 75 12.69 -19.90 3.01
N MET A 76 12.66 -18.57 3.05
CA MET A 76 12.47 -17.76 1.84
C MET A 76 13.58 -18.01 0.82
N GLN A 77 14.83 -18.10 1.27
CA GLN A 77 15.98 -18.38 0.40
C GLN A 77 15.85 -19.76 -0.26
N ALA A 78 15.50 -20.80 0.50
CA ALA A 78 15.27 -22.15 -0.03
C ALA A 78 14.12 -22.18 -1.05
N LEU A 79 13.04 -21.45 -0.79
CA LEU A 79 11.88 -21.38 -1.69
C LEU A 79 12.11 -20.50 -2.93
N SER A 80 13.10 -19.60 -2.91
CA SER A 80 13.31 -18.61 -3.97
C SER A 80 13.66 -19.27 -5.31
N ALA A 81 14.31 -20.45 -5.29
CA ALA A 81 14.61 -21.22 -6.50
C ALA A 81 13.36 -21.75 -7.21
N SER A 82 12.27 -22.00 -6.47
CA SER A 82 11.00 -22.50 -7.02
C SER A 82 9.92 -21.42 -7.15
N LEU A 83 10.14 -20.25 -6.53
CA LEU A 83 9.22 -19.11 -6.51
C LEU A 83 9.93 -17.84 -7.03
N LEU A 84 10.53 -17.93 -8.22
CA LEU A 84 11.37 -16.88 -8.80
C LEU A 84 10.58 -15.56 -8.95
N ASP A 85 9.33 -15.63 -9.41
CA ASP A 85 8.52 -14.45 -9.61
C ASP A 85 8.15 -13.84 -8.25
N THR A 86 7.75 -14.66 -7.26
CA THR A 86 7.45 -14.18 -5.92
C THR A 86 8.64 -13.49 -5.26
N ALA A 87 9.83 -14.09 -5.38
CA ALA A 87 11.06 -13.51 -4.85
C ALA A 87 11.40 -12.18 -5.54
N MET A 88 11.24 -12.09 -6.86
CA MET A 88 11.43 -10.86 -7.63
C MET A 88 10.47 -9.75 -7.19
N VAL A 89 9.17 -10.06 -7.09
CA VAL A 89 8.16 -9.09 -6.64
C VAL A 89 8.43 -8.64 -5.20
N TRP A 90 8.86 -9.57 -4.33
CA TRP A 90 9.22 -9.25 -2.96
C TRP A 90 10.41 -8.28 -2.88
N MET A 91 11.46 -8.54 -3.66
CA MET A 91 12.62 -7.66 -3.74
C MET A 91 12.22 -6.26 -4.21
N LEU A 92 11.41 -6.16 -5.28
CA LEU A 92 10.94 -4.87 -5.78
C LEU A 92 10.01 -4.16 -4.80
N LYS A 93 9.20 -4.90 -4.02
CA LYS A 93 8.43 -4.33 -2.90
C LYS A 93 9.35 -3.68 -1.86
N GLU A 94 10.42 -4.35 -1.45
CA GLU A 94 11.37 -3.79 -0.48
C GLU A 94 12.16 -2.62 -1.08
N LYS A 95 12.51 -2.67 -2.37
CA LYS A 95 13.09 -1.50 -3.07
C LYS A 95 12.15 -0.31 -3.10
N ALA A 96 10.86 -0.49 -3.40
CA ALA A 96 9.88 0.60 -3.33
C ALA A 96 9.79 1.21 -1.93
N ARG A 97 9.89 0.38 -0.88
CA ARG A 97 9.95 0.83 0.52
C ARG A 97 11.20 1.66 0.79
N GLU A 98 12.37 1.22 0.36
CA GLU A 98 13.63 1.97 0.49
C GLU A 98 13.51 3.36 -0.16
N ILE A 99 12.99 3.42 -1.40
CA ILE A 99 12.79 4.67 -2.13
C ILE A 99 11.92 5.62 -1.33
N TRP A 100 10.83 5.13 -0.74
CA TRP A 100 9.91 5.95 0.03
C TRP A 100 10.53 6.54 1.30
N HIS A 101 11.35 5.76 2.01
CA HIS A 101 11.96 6.20 3.26
C HIS A 101 13.26 6.99 3.07
N THR A 102 13.72 7.14 1.82
CA THR A 102 14.84 8.02 1.48
C THR A 102 14.42 9.49 1.51
N SER A 103 15.34 10.38 1.86
CA SER A 103 15.11 11.83 1.81
C SER A 103 14.63 12.30 0.43
N TYR A 104 13.61 13.16 0.42
CA TYR A 104 13.06 13.69 -0.81
C TYR A 104 14.02 14.66 -1.49
N HIS A 105 14.30 14.41 -2.77
CA HIS A 105 15.04 15.30 -3.66
C HIS A 105 14.29 15.39 -4.99
N PRO A 106 13.87 16.58 -5.46
CA PRO A 106 12.89 16.71 -6.55
C PRO A 106 13.19 15.89 -7.80
N ARG A 107 14.41 16.00 -8.35
CA ARG A 107 14.81 15.28 -9.57
C ARG A 107 15.18 13.83 -9.29
N GLN A 108 15.89 13.58 -8.19
CA GLN A 108 16.39 12.25 -7.88
C GLN A 108 15.26 11.30 -7.47
N SER A 109 14.32 11.72 -6.61
CA SER A 109 13.20 10.88 -6.18
C SER A 109 12.32 10.48 -7.37
N ALA A 110 12.02 11.41 -8.28
CA ALA A 110 11.27 11.10 -9.50
C ALA A 110 12.01 10.09 -10.38
N LYS A 111 13.32 10.31 -10.62
CA LYS A 111 14.16 9.41 -11.40
C LYS A 111 14.23 8.01 -10.77
N THR A 112 14.41 7.90 -9.46
CA THR A 112 14.48 6.61 -8.77
C THR A 112 13.16 5.84 -8.90
N TRP A 113 12.01 6.50 -8.78
CA TRP A 113 10.72 5.86 -9.04
C TRP A 113 10.55 5.43 -10.49
N GLN A 114 10.99 6.22 -11.46
CA GLN A 114 10.96 5.84 -12.87
C GLN A 114 11.81 4.59 -13.14
N VAL A 115 13.03 4.52 -12.58
CA VAL A 115 13.89 3.33 -12.66
C VAL A 115 13.18 2.12 -12.07
N TRP A 116 12.53 2.28 -10.91
CA TRP A 116 11.76 1.20 -10.29
C TRP A 116 10.57 0.74 -11.16
N ILE A 117 9.84 1.67 -11.77
CA ILE A 117 8.71 1.38 -12.68
C ILE A 117 9.20 0.58 -13.89
N GLN A 118 10.31 1.00 -14.50
CA GLN A 118 10.91 0.29 -15.63
C GLN A 118 11.36 -1.11 -15.24
N ALA A 119 12.04 -1.26 -14.11
CA ALA A 119 12.43 -2.57 -13.60
C ALA A 119 11.20 -3.47 -13.37
N ALA A 120 10.14 -2.93 -12.77
CA ALA A 120 8.89 -3.64 -12.56
C ALA A 120 8.23 -4.09 -13.88
N TRP A 121 8.27 -3.27 -14.93
CA TRP A 121 7.77 -3.66 -16.26
C TRP A 121 8.60 -4.75 -16.93
N GLN A 122 9.93 -4.66 -16.84
CA GLN A 122 10.86 -5.62 -17.43
C GLN A 122 10.70 -7.02 -16.84
N THR A 123 10.21 -7.14 -15.59
CA THR A 123 9.97 -8.47 -14.98
C THR A 123 8.96 -9.34 -15.73
N GLY A 124 8.03 -8.78 -16.50
CA GLY A 124 6.95 -9.56 -17.13
C GLY A 124 5.79 -9.91 -16.20
N ILE A 125 5.92 -9.72 -14.89
CA ILE A 125 4.96 -10.23 -13.90
C ILE A 125 3.71 -9.35 -13.86
N THR A 126 2.58 -9.89 -14.32
CA THR A 126 1.32 -9.14 -14.50
C THR A 126 0.86 -8.39 -13.25
N ALA A 127 0.92 -9.04 -12.08
CA ALA A 127 0.51 -8.44 -10.82
C ALA A 127 1.36 -7.20 -10.46
N LEU A 128 2.67 -7.28 -10.70
CA LEU A 128 3.61 -6.19 -10.43
C LEU A 128 3.50 -5.07 -11.47
N ARG A 129 3.34 -5.41 -12.76
CA ARG A 129 3.06 -4.44 -13.84
C ARG A 129 1.82 -3.60 -13.54
N GLY A 130 0.75 -4.23 -13.05
CA GLY A 130 -0.46 -3.53 -12.63
C GLY A 130 -0.19 -2.48 -11.54
N VAL A 131 0.66 -2.81 -10.57
CA VAL A 131 1.07 -1.86 -9.51
C VAL A 131 1.96 -0.75 -10.08
N ALA A 132 2.91 -1.08 -10.97
CA ALA A 132 3.78 -0.10 -11.61
C ALA A 132 2.98 0.96 -12.39
N ASN A 133 1.98 0.54 -13.18
CA ASN A 133 1.08 1.44 -13.90
C ASN A 133 0.30 2.36 -12.95
N GLN A 134 -0.14 1.82 -11.80
CA GLN A 134 -0.86 2.62 -10.79
C GLN A 134 0.03 3.67 -10.13
N ILE A 135 1.30 3.33 -9.90
CA ILE A 135 2.31 4.23 -9.34
C ILE A 135 2.65 5.31 -10.38
N GLU A 136 2.91 4.94 -11.63
CA GLU A 136 3.24 5.88 -12.70
C GLU A 136 2.15 6.94 -12.89
N ALA A 137 0.89 6.52 -13.03
CA ALA A 137 -0.25 7.42 -13.20
C ALA A 137 -0.43 8.42 -12.03
N ARG A 138 0.14 8.09 -10.86
CA ARG A 138 -0.01 8.84 -9.61
C ARG A 138 1.33 9.37 -9.07
N LEU A 139 2.40 9.29 -9.86
CA LEU A 139 3.75 9.55 -9.38
C LEU A 139 3.90 10.96 -8.80
N TRP A 140 3.27 11.95 -9.45
CA TRP A 140 3.25 13.33 -8.98
C TRP A 140 2.73 13.48 -7.54
N GLY A 141 1.65 12.80 -7.17
CA GLY A 141 1.08 12.89 -5.83
C GLY A 141 1.84 12.02 -4.82
N ILE A 142 2.50 10.96 -5.26
CA ILE A 142 3.45 10.19 -4.46
C ILE A 142 4.65 11.08 -4.08
N LEU A 143 5.19 11.82 -5.04
CA LEU A 143 6.29 12.77 -4.80
C LEU A 143 5.85 13.89 -3.86
N ASN A 144 4.62 14.40 -3.98
CA ASN A 144 4.07 15.35 -3.00
C ASN A 144 4.00 14.78 -1.59
N ALA A 145 3.58 13.52 -1.43
CA ALA A 145 3.54 12.87 -0.11
C ALA A 145 4.93 12.76 0.52
N MET A 146 5.95 12.40 -0.28
CA MET A 146 7.36 12.36 0.16
C MET A 146 7.86 13.76 0.54
N ARG A 147 7.61 14.76 -0.31
CA ARG A 147 8.02 16.16 -0.11
C ARG A 147 7.42 16.77 1.16
N LEU A 148 6.12 16.58 1.35
CA LEU A 148 5.37 17.16 2.47
C LEU A 148 5.45 16.31 3.74
N LYS A 149 6.05 15.11 3.67
CA LYS A 149 6.09 14.12 4.76
C LYS A 149 4.70 13.81 5.33
N VAL A 150 3.69 13.78 4.47
CA VAL A 150 2.31 13.52 4.86
C VAL A 150 2.03 12.03 4.75
N PHE A 151 1.59 11.45 5.87
CA PHE A 151 1.18 10.06 5.97
C PHE A 151 -0.26 9.99 6.48
N ASN A 152 -1.06 9.04 5.96
CA ASN A 152 -2.46 8.85 6.37
C ASN A 152 -2.59 8.25 7.79
N ALA A 153 -1.45 7.94 8.44
CA ALA A 153 -1.37 7.41 9.79
C ALA A 153 -2.16 8.24 10.82
N ARG A 154 -2.26 9.57 10.65
CA ARG A 154 -3.09 10.43 11.53
C ARG A 154 -4.59 10.22 11.34
N ALA A 155 -5.02 9.83 10.14
CA ALA A 155 -6.44 9.63 9.82
C ALA A 155 -6.89 8.17 9.98
N GLU A 156 -5.98 7.21 10.09
CA GLU A 156 -6.30 5.79 10.29
C GLU A 156 -6.99 5.48 11.62
N PRO A 157 -6.54 6.01 12.78
CA PRO A 157 -7.24 5.82 14.06
C PRO A 157 -8.70 6.26 13.98
N LEU A 158 -8.94 7.45 13.43
CA LEU A 158 -10.29 7.99 13.23
C LEU A 158 -11.13 7.10 12.31
N LYS A 159 -10.57 6.66 11.17
CA LYS A 159 -11.27 5.72 10.26
C LYS A 159 -11.62 4.41 10.94
N SER A 160 -10.72 3.87 11.76
CA SER A 160 -10.94 2.65 12.53
C SER A 160 -12.04 2.83 13.56
N GLN A 161 -12.03 3.94 14.31
CA GLN A 161 -13.07 4.30 15.28
C GLN A 161 -14.44 4.44 14.62
N ILE A 162 -14.53 5.17 13.50
CA ILE A 162 -15.77 5.32 12.72
C ILE A 162 -16.29 3.96 12.24
N ARG A 163 -15.40 3.08 11.74
CA ARG A 163 -15.77 1.73 11.30
C ARG A 163 -16.25 0.88 12.47
N ALA A 164 -15.54 0.91 13.61
CA ALA A 164 -15.90 0.19 14.82
C ALA A 164 -17.27 0.63 15.34
N MET A 165 -17.53 1.94 15.36
CA MET A 165 -18.83 2.50 15.72
C MET A 165 -19.95 1.96 14.82
N ARG A 166 -19.74 1.93 13.50
CA ARG A 166 -20.71 1.35 12.55
C ARG A 166 -20.97 -0.13 12.80
N VAL A 167 -19.93 -0.91 13.11
CA VAL A 167 -20.03 -2.34 13.41
C VAL A 167 -20.79 -2.57 14.72
N LYS A 168 -20.44 -1.82 15.79
CA LYS A 168 -21.14 -1.88 17.08
C LYS A 168 -22.63 -1.56 16.96
N ALA A 169 -22.98 -0.57 16.14
CA ALA A 169 -24.36 -0.20 15.87
C ALA A 169 -25.13 -1.19 14.97
N ARG A 170 -24.47 -2.23 14.43
CA ARG A 170 -25.02 -3.15 13.40
C ARG A 170 -25.55 -2.41 12.17
N GLY A 171 -24.89 -1.30 11.81
CA GLY A 171 -25.31 -0.41 10.74
C GLY A 171 -26.29 0.67 11.20
N TYR A 172 -26.23 1.83 10.54
CA TYR A 172 -27.14 2.94 10.79
C TYR A 172 -28.21 2.97 9.70
N ARG A 173 -29.48 3.04 10.08
CA ARG A 173 -30.61 3.15 9.15
C ARG A 173 -30.69 4.50 8.45
N ASN A 174 -30.06 5.54 9.01
CA ASN A 174 -30.09 6.91 8.49
C ASN A 174 -28.68 7.52 8.51
N LYS A 175 -28.27 8.13 7.38
CA LYS A 175 -26.99 8.83 7.22
C LYS A 175 -26.81 9.98 8.22
N ALA A 176 -27.85 10.76 8.49
CA ALA A 176 -27.80 11.87 9.45
C ALA A 176 -27.47 11.36 10.86
N ARG A 177 -28.07 10.24 11.29
CA ARG A 177 -27.77 9.60 12.58
C ARG A 177 -26.34 9.08 12.63
N PHE A 178 -25.82 8.57 11.51
CA PHE A 178 -24.43 8.15 11.44
C PHE A 178 -23.46 9.33 11.56
N VAL A 179 -23.71 10.42 10.83
CA VAL A 179 -22.91 11.66 10.93
C VAL A 179 -22.94 12.22 12.35
N LEU A 180 -24.14 12.32 12.95
CA LEU A 180 -24.28 12.78 14.33
C LEU A 180 -23.50 11.89 15.31
N GLY A 181 -23.56 10.57 15.15
CA GLY A 181 -22.77 9.65 15.97
C GLY A 181 -21.26 9.80 15.78
N ILE A 182 -20.79 10.10 14.56
CA ILE A 182 -19.37 10.40 14.31
C ILE A 182 -18.98 11.70 15.04
N LEU A 183 -19.77 12.77 14.87
CA LEU A 183 -19.51 14.07 15.48
C LEU A 183 -19.58 14.03 17.00
N PHE A 184 -20.54 13.32 17.57
CA PHE A 184 -20.65 13.14 19.03
C PHE A 184 -19.42 12.45 19.61
N ASN A 185 -18.95 11.36 18.99
CA ASN A 185 -17.83 10.58 19.54
C ASN A 185 -16.44 11.12 19.18
N ASN A 186 -16.31 11.91 18.10
CA ASN A 186 -15.00 12.30 17.55
C ASN A 186 -14.87 13.81 17.29
N GLY A 187 -15.93 14.59 17.45
CA GLY A 187 -15.98 16.01 17.12
C GLY A 187 -15.56 16.95 18.24
N GLN A 188 -15.12 16.43 19.40
CA GLN A 188 -14.74 17.22 20.58
C GLN A 188 -15.80 18.26 20.97
N LEU A 189 -17.08 17.97 20.72
CA LEU A 189 -18.17 18.85 21.09
C LEU A 189 -18.28 18.85 22.60
N ASP A 190 -18.16 20.03 23.21
CA ASP A 190 -18.42 20.20 24.63
C ASP A 190 -19.91 19.93 24.88
N MET A 191 -20.18 18.89 25.67
CA MET A 191 -21.53 18.45 26.02
C MET A 191 -21.89 18.90 27.45
N ALA A 192 -21.02 19.68 28.11
CA ALA A 192 -21.33 20.30 29.38
C ALA A 192 -22.27 21.49 29.15
N HIS A 193 -23.55 21.28 29.46
CA HIS A 193 -24.47 22.34 29.82
C HIS A 193 -24.47 22.51 31.35
#